data_AF-A0A365NK01-F1
#
_entry.id   AF-A0A365NK01-F1
#
_cell.length_a   1.000
_cell.length_b   1.000
_cell.length_c   1.000
_cell.angle_alpha   90.00
_cell.angle_beta   90.00
_cell.angle_gamma   90.00
#
_symmetry.space_group_name_H-M   'P 1'
#
loop_
_entity.id
_entity.type
_entity.pdbx_description
1 polymer ?
#
loop_
_entity_poly.entity_id
_entity_poly.type
_entity_poly.pdbx_seq_one_letter_code
_entity_poly.pdbx_strand_id
1 'polypeptide(L)'
;MNPEELEALTETLKEKAAAQHRLRVPFRDIQSQSHRHVLDGAIKNALATELAQFTYAQIIDGLPTGDVCFDRRFPHVFGEHPIDSCHDELCPGALEKAQEYYLQWDSGILTFDPMTIEKYQHAEIGSRVFKTRLVELVAVALHEIAVLLFQLDFQLHRGGKADIDYVTNWRIPASELEGLVDVPPRPTLFSHHAYLDADIYPNGVADIVGYWAEDRILGGVAIFDRRAETSSDTPLPNIYFHSCRHKQTYRVYQLRDDQQEALFAFLLAETDCPPPEPNPLPILSDAQNRAQVT
;
A
#
# COMPACT_ATOMS: atom_id res chain seq x y z
N MET A 1 20.54 -11.90 -19.10
CA MET A 1 20.49 -10.49 -19.50
C MET A 1 21.83 -9.91 -19.15
N ASN A 2 22.54 -9.32 -20.11
CA ASN A 2 23.79 -8.62 -19.82
C ASN A 2 23.48 -7.24 -19.17
N PRO A 3 24.45 -6.54 -18.57
CA PRO A 3 24.20 -5.27 -17.89
C PRO A 3 23.60 -4.18 -18.78
N GLU A 4 24.01 -4.09 -20.04
CA GLU A 4 23.50 -3.10 -21.00
C GLU A 4 22.04 -3.37 -21.39
N GLU A 5 21.68 -4.63 -21.58
CA GLU A 5 20.30 -5.07 -21.83
C GLU A 5 19.40 -4.76 -20.62
N LEU A 6 19.92 -4.92 -19.40
CA LEU A 6 19.19 -4.61 -18.17
C LEU A 6 18.96 -3.11 -18.04
N GLU A 7 20.00 -2.30 -18.25
CA GLU A 7 19.90 -0.83 -18.22
C GLU A 7 18.90 -0.32 -19.26
N ALA A 8 18.96 -0.82 -20.49
CA ALA A 8 18.00 -0.46 -21.53
C ALA A 8 16.56 -0.89 -21.19
N LEU A 9 16.40 -2.06 -20.56
CA LEU A 9 15.09 -2.52 -20.09
C LEU A 9 14.56 -1.64 -18.96
N THR A 10 15.39 -1.31 -17.98
CA THR A 10 15.04 -0.41 -16.86
C THR A 10 14.57 0.94 -17.38
N GLU A 11 15.31 1.59 -18.28
CA GLU A 11 14.90 2.87 -18.86
C GLU A 11 13.59 2.73 -19.66
N THR A 12 13.42 1.64 -20.42
CA THR A 12 12.15 1.37 -21.12
C THR A 12 10.96 1.23 -20.16
N LEU A 13 11.14 0.52 -19.04
CA LEU A 13 10.10 0.32 -18.03
C LEU A 13 9.75 1.64 -17.34
N LYS A 14 10.77 2.40 -16.95
CA LYS A 14 10.63 3.72 -16.33
C LYS A 14 9.90 4.70 -17.24
N GLU A 15 10.27 4.79 -18.52
CA GLU A 15 9.58 5.65 -19.49
C GLU A 15 8.10 5.27 -19.64
N LYS A 16 7.80 3.97 -19.72
CA LYS A 16 6.42 3.46 -19.81
C LYS A 16 5.62 3.77 -18.55
N ALA A 17 6.17 3.50 -17.37
CA ALA A 17 5.52 3.79 -16.10
C ALA A 17 5.24 5.29 -15.95
N ALA A 18 6.23 6.14 -16.26
CA ALA A 18 6.08 7.59 -16.22
C ALA A 18 5.05 8.09 -17.25
N ALA A 19 5.01 7.52 -18.46
CA ALA A 19 4.01 7.84 -19.47
C ALA A 19 2.60 7.49 -19.00
N GLN A 20 2.40 6.28 -18.44
CA GLN A 20 1.11 5.86 -17.92
C GLN A 20 0.67 6.73 -16.73
N HIS A 21 1.60 7.07 -15.82
CA HIS A 21 1.31 7.93 -14.67
C HIS A 21 0.83 9.33 -15.10
N ARG A 22 1.43 9.91 -16.14
CA ARG A 22 1.01 11.21 -16.69
C ARG A 22 -0.37 11.20 -17.32
N LEU A 23 -0.90 10.03 -17.68
CA LEU A 23 -2.24 9.88 -18.24
C LEU A 23 -3.33 9.71 -17.17
N ARG A 24 -2.96 9.63 -15.88
CA ARG A 24 -3.95 9.51 -14.80
C ARG A 24 -4.91 10.70 -14.83
N VAL A 25 -6.18 10.41 -14.58
CA VAL A 25 -7.27 11.41 -14.56
C VAL A 25 -7.77 11.60 -13.13
N PRO A 26 -8.19 12.81 -12.75
CA PRO A 26 -8.65 13.08 -11.40
C PRO A 26 -9.94 12.32 -11.06
N PHE A 27 -10.16 12.05 -9.77
CA PHE A 27 -11.37 11.37 -9.26
C PHE A 27 -12.69 11.93 -9.80
N ARG A 28 -12.76 13.25 -9.99
CA ARG A 28 -13.94 13.96 -10.53
C ARG A 28 -14.34 13.53 -11.94
N ASP A 29 -13.44 12.87 -12.69
CA ASP A 29 -13.69 12.43 -14.06
C ASP A 29 -14.51 11.13 -14.14
N ILE A 30 -14.73 10.44 -13.02
CA ILE A 30 -15.76 9.40 -12.90
C ILE A 30 -17.11 10.09 -13.12
N GLN A 31 -17.74 9.92 -14.28
CA GLN A 31 -18.98 10.62 -14.68
C GLN A 31 -20.22 10.19 -13.87
N SER A 32 -20.31 8.90 -13.53
CA SER A 32 -21.47 8.38 -12.78
C SER A 32 -21.44 8.83 -11.31
N GLN A 33 -22.46 9.58 -10.89
CA GLN A 33 -22.59 10.06 -9.51
C GLN A 33 -22.67 8.91 -8.49
N SER A 34 -23.40 7.83 -8.81
CA SER A 34 -23.50 6.67 -7.93
C SER A 34 -22.16 5.96 -7.75
N HIS A 35 -21.38 5.80 -8.83
CA HIS A 35 -20.05 5.20 -8.76
C HIS A 35 -19.07 6.06 -7.94
N ARG A 36 -19.10 7.39 -8.13
CA ARG A 36 -18.32 8.32 -7.31
C ARG A 36 -18.67 8.21 -5.84
N HIS A 37 -19.96 8.24 -5.52
CA HIS A 37 -20.42 8.18 -4.13
C HIS A 37 -20.01 6.87 -3.44
N VAL A 38 -20.15 5.73 -4.12
CA VAL A 38 -19.74 4.44 -3.57
C VAL A 38 -18.22 4.37 -3.38
N LEU A 39 -17.42 4.85 -4.33
CA LEU A 39 -15.97 4.83 -4.20
C LEU A 39 -15.48 5.75 -3.07
N ASP A 40 -16.03 6.97 -2.99
CA ASP A 40 -15.71 7.91 -1.92
C ASP A 40 -16.03 7.32 -0.53
N GLY A 41 -17.21 6.72 -0.37
CA GLY A 41 -17.61 6.03 0.85
C GLY A 41 -16.70 4.84 1.20
N ALA A 42 -16.36 4.01 0.21
CA ALA A 42 -15.49 2.86 0.41
C ALA A 42 -14.07 3.27 0.86
N ILE A 43 -13.49 4.30 0.24
CA ILE A 43 -12.20 4.86 0.65
C ILE A 43 -12.32 5.40 2.07
N LYS A 44 -13.36 6.19 2.35
CA LYS A 44 -13.58 6.76 3.68
C LYS A 44 -13.76 5.69 4.76
N ASN A 45 -14.43 4.57 4.48
CA ASN A 45 -14.56 3.42 5.40
C ASN A 45 -13.19 2.82 5.71
N ALA A 46 -12.33 2.63 4.71
CA ALA A 46 -10.97 2.12 4.92
C ALA A 46 -10.10 3.10 5.73
N LEU A 47 -10.15 4.39 5.41
CA LEU A 47 -9.41 5.45 6.12
C LEU A 47 -9.87 5.64 7.58
N ALA A 48 -11.14 5.34 7.87
CA ALA A 48 -11.71 5.44 9.20
C ALA A 48 -11.17 4.39 10.18
N THR A 49 -10.56 3.32 9.68
CA THR A 49 -10.01 2.26 10.55
C THR A 49 -8.83 2.76 11.38
N GLU A 50 -8.73 2.28 12.62
CA GLU A 50 -7.58 2.59 13.49
C GLU A 50 -6.25 2.20 12.84
N LEU A 51 -6.24 1.08 12.10
CA LEU A 51 -5.06 0.61 11.39
C LEU A 51 -4.62 1.56 10.26
N ALA A 52 -5.55 2.13 9.50
CA ALA A 52 -5.22 3.13 8.48
C ALA A 52 -4.69 4.41 9.12
N GLN A 53 -5.37 4.92 10.15
CA GLN A 53 -4.91 6.12 10.87
C GLN A 53 -3.50 5.92 11.45
N PHE A 54 -3.25 4.78 12.10
CA PHE A 54 -1.93 4.44 12.65
C PHE A 54 -0.85 4.25 11.57
N THR A 55 -1.22 3.68 10.42
CA THR A 55 -0.29 3.51 9.29
C THR A 55 0.14 4.85 8.71
N TYR A 56 -0.81 5.75 8.44
CA TYR A 56 -0.51 7.09 7.93
C TYR A 56 0.19 7.97 8.96
N ALA A 57 -0.14 7.82 10.25
CA ALA A 57 0.56 8.51 11.32
C ALA A 57 2.07 8.17 11.34
N GLN A 58 2.45 6.91 11.11
CA GLN A 58 3.87 6.54 11.01
C GLN A 58 4.57 7.24 9.84
N ILE A 59 3.91 7.36 8.68
CA ILE A 59 4.46 8.11 7.53
C ILE A 59 4.67 9.59 7.89
N ILE A 60 3.70 10.19 8.58
CA ILE A 60 3.77 11.59 9.04
C ILE A 60 4.87 11.78 10.09
N ASP A 61 5.04 10.81 10.99
CA ASP A 61 6.14 10.76 11.96
C ASP A 61 7.49 10.77 11.23
N GLY A 62 7.62 9.91 10.22
CA GLY A 62 8.81 9.74 9.39
C GLY A 62 9.53 8.41 9.61
N LEU A 63 9.15 7.66 10.65
CA LEU A 63 9.63 6.29 10.89
C LEU A 63 8.46 5.36 11.25
N PRO A 64 8.54 4.05 10.89
CA PRO A 64 7.63 3.06 11.47
C PRO A 64 7.98 2.85 12.94
N THR A 65 7.04 2.35 13.73
CA THR A 65 7.36 1.86 15.09
C THR A 65 8.25 0.62 15.00
N GLY A 66 9.02 0.35 16.06
CA GLY A 66 9.87 -0.85 16.18
C GLY A 66 9.08 -2.13 15.86
N ASP A 67 7.94 -2.32 16.52
CA ASP A 67 7.05 -3.48 16.30
C ASP A 67 6.63 -3.64 14.83
N VAL A 68 6.23 -2.56 14.17
CA VAL A 68 5.85 -2.60 12.74
C VAL A 68 7.06 -2.88 11.85
N CYS A 69 8.24 -2.38 12.22
CA CYS A 69 9.48 -2.61 11.51
C CYS A 69 9.90 -4.09 11.55
N PHE A 70 9.68 -4.77 12.68
CA PHE A 70 9.97 -6.20 12.88
C PHE A 70 8.83 -7.15 12.48
N ASP A 71 7.59 -6.67 12.38
CA ASP A 71 6.42 -7.40 11.86
C ASP A 71 6.48 -7.55 10.32
N ARG A 72 7.61 -8.08 9.84
CA ARG A 72 7.86 -8.36 8.44
C ARG A 72 8.51 -9.73 8.27
N ARG A 73 8.18 -10.40 7.17
CA ARG A 73 8.80 -11.66 6.80
C ARG A 73 10.29 -11.50 6.46
N PHE A 74 10.63 -10.38 5.84
CA PHE A 74 12.00 -9.99 5.50
C PHE A 74 12.24 -8.56 5.96
N PRO A 75 12.45 -8.33 7.27
CA PRO A 75 12.42 -7.01 7.86
C PRO A 75 13.52 -6.08 7.34
N HIS A 76 14.64 -6.62 6.83
CA HIS A 76 15.79 -5.81 6.38
C HIS A 76 16.33 -4.84 7.46
N VAL A 77 15.89 -5.03 8.70
CA VAL A 77 16.51 -4.52 9.92
C VAL A 77 17.01 -5.72 10.70
N PHE A 78 18.23 -5.62 11.22
CA PHE A 78 18.98 -6.72 11.82
C PHE A 78 19.81 -6.22 12.99
N GLY A 79 20.17 -7.13 13.91
CA GLY A 79 21.02 -6.80 15.06
C GLY A 79 20.40 -5.76 15.99
N GLU A 80 21.24 -4.96 16.63
CA GLU A 80 20.85 -3.86 17.51
C GLU A 80 20.44 -2.60 16.72
N HIS A 81 19.53 -2.76 15.77
CA HIS A 81 19.04 -1.66 14.95
C HIS A 81 18.36 -0.59 15.85
N PRO A 82 18.70 0.70 15.72
CA PRO A 82 18.26 1.74 16.66
C PRO A 82 16.73 1.87 16.77
N ILE A 83 16.01 1.53 15.70
CA ILE A 83 14.53 1.50 15.67
C ILE A 83 13.90 0.71 16.83
N ASP A 84 14.59 -0.31 17.36
CA ASP A 84 14.12 -1.14 18.48
C ASP A 84 14.12 -0.41 19.82
N SER A 85 14.80 0.72 19.91
CA SER A 85 14.96 1.48 21.16
C SER A 85 14.58 2.95 21.04
N CYS A 86 14.51 3.49 19.82
CA CYS A 86 14.27 4.91 19.59
C CYS A 86 12.84 5.24 19.15
N HIS A 87 12.03 4.24 18.74
CA HIS A 87 10.70 4.50 18.18
C HIS A 87 9.67 3.40 18.51
N ASP A 88 9.45 3.14 19.80
CA ASP A 88 8.43 2.19 20.28
C ASP A 88 7.00 2.71 20.06
N GLU A 89 6.82 4.03 20.21
CA GLU A 89 5.55 4.72 20.09
C GLU A 89 5.67 5.87 19.08
N LEU A 90 4.54 6.25 18.49
CA LEU A 90 4.44 7.45 17.66
C LEU A 90 4.83 8.70 18.46
N CYS A 91 5.53 9.62 17.82
CA CYS A 91 5.82 10.93 18.36
C CYS A 91 4.55 11.77 18.51
N PRO A 92 4.49 12.67 19.51
CA PRO A 92 3.32 13.50 19.75
C PRO A 92 2.90 14.30 18.51
N GLY A 93 1.62 14.26 18.16
CA GLY A 93 1.05 14.99 17.02
C GLY A 93 0.94 14.17 15.73
N ALA A 94 1.65 13.05 15.60
CA ALA A 94 1.61 12.24 14.38
C ALA A 94 0.22 11.61 14.15
N LEU A 95 -0.38 11.05 15.20
CA LEU A 95 -1.70 10.44 15.12
C LEU A 95 -2.80 11.50 14.94
N GLU A 96 -2.72 12.60 15.68
CA GLU A 96 -3.66 13.71 15.58
C GLU A 96 -3.65 14.32 14.17
N LYS A 97 -2.46 14.39 13.54
CA LYS A 97 -2.33 14.86 12.16
C LYS A 97 -2.96 13.89 11.17
N ALA A 98 -2.76 12.58 11.33
CA ALA A 98 -3.42 11.59 10.48
C ALA A 98 -4.95 11.67 10.61
N GLN A 99 -5.46 11.87 11.81
CA GLN A 99 -6.88 12.07 12.08
C GLN A 99 -7.42 13.38 11.49
N GLU A 100 -6.64 14.47 11.55
CA GLU A 100 -6.97 15.73 10.89
C GLU A 100 -7.15 15.53 9.38
N TYR A 101 -6.23 14.80 8.73
CA TYR A 101 -6.31 14.47 7.31
C TYR A 101 -7.55 13.62 6.97
N TYR A 102 -7.91 12.67 7.85
CA TYR A 102 -9.14 11.90 7.69
C TYR A 102 -10.39 12.79 7.80
N LEU A 103 -10.44 13.70 8.78
CA LEU A 103 -11.57 14.62 8.96
C LEU A 103 -11.72 15.61 7.80
N GLN A 104 -10.59 15.99 7.19
CA GLN A 104 -10.53 16.86 6.01
C GLN A 104 -10.51 16.07 4.70
N TRP A 105 -10.94 14.79 4.71
CA TRP A 105 -10.93 13.93 3.54
C TRP A 105 -11.60 14.59 2.34
N ASP A 106 -10.87 14.63 1.23
CA ASP A 106 -11.34 15.11 -0.07
C ASP A 106 -10.86 14.13 -1.15
N SER A 107 -11.79 13.44 -1.81
CA SER A 107 -11.46 12.53 -2.92
C SER A 107 -10.90 13.25 -4.14
N GLY A 108 -11.03 14.59 -4.23
CA GLY A 108 -10.46 15.41 -5.28
C GLY A 108 -8.94 15.38 -5.38
N ILE A 109 -8.24 14.95 -4.32
CA ILE A 109 -6.77 14.82 -4.31
C ILE A 109 -6.27 13.62 -5.12
N LEU A 110 -7.15 12.66 -5.43
CA LEU A 110 -6.78 11.40 -6.06
C LEU A 110 -6.83 11.46 -7.58
N THR A 111 -5.96 10.68 -8.20
CA THR A 111 -5.94 10.45 -9.64
C THR A 111 -5.98 8.95 -9.92
N PHE A 112 -6.47 8.51 -11.07
CA PHE A 112 -6.49 7.07 -11.39
C PHE A 112 -6.16 6.84 -12.85
N ASP A 113 -5.75 5.61 -13.15
CA ASP A 113 -5.65 5.13 -14.51
C ASP A 113 -7.02 5.23 -15.21
N PRO A 114 -7.11 5.91 -16.38
CA PRO A 114 -8.38 6.15 -17.06
C PRO A 114 -9.13 4.87 -17.40
N MET A 115 -8.40 3.81 -17.75
CA MET A 115 -8.98 2.52 -18.13
C MET A 115 -9.57 1.80 -16.92
N THR A 116 -8.96 1.95 -15.75
CA THR A 116 -9.48 1.40 -14.51
C THR A 116 -10.77 2.11 -14.09
N ILE A 117 -10.83 3.45 -14.21
CA ILE A 117 -12.07 4.23 -14.01
C ILE A 117 -13.16 3.83 -15.02
N GLU A 118 -12.82 3.70 -16.29
CA GLU A 118 -13.78 3.35 -17.33
C GLU A 118 -14.40 1.98 -17.05
N LYS A 119 -13.59 0.98 -16.70
CA LYS A 119 -14.08 -0.37 -16.38
C LYS A 119 -14.93 -0.40 -15.11
N TYR A 120 -14.57 0.39 -14.10
CA TYR A 120 -15.37 0.53 -12.89
C TYR A 120 -16.77 1.10 -13.22
N GLN A 121 -16.85 2.14 -14.05
CA GLN A 121 -18.12 2.79 -14.40
C GLN A 121 -19.02 1.97 -15.31
N HIS A 122 -18.45 1.10 -16.14
CA HIS A 122 -19.22 0.19 -17.00
C HIS A 122 -19.71 -1.06 -16.25
N ALA A 123 -19.17 -1.33 -15.06
CA ALA A 123 -19.62 -2.46 -14.26
C ALA A 123 -20.96 -2.16 -13.60
N GLU A 124 -21.89 -3.12 -13.64
CA GLU A 124 -23.19 -2.96 -12.98
C GLU A 124 -23.00 -2.88 -11.46
N ILE A 125 -23.55 -1.84 -10.83
CA ILE A 125 -23.47 -1.62 -9.37
C ILE A 125 -24.01 -2.86 -8.64
N GLY A 126 -23.24 -3.33 -7.66
CA GLY A 126 -23.56 -4.53 -6.88
C GLY A 126 -23.11 -5.85 -7.51
N SER A 127 -22.75 -5.87 -8.80
CA SER A 127 -22.16 -7.04 -9.45
C SER A 127 -20.79 -7.39 -8.86
N ARG A 128 -20.36 -8.65 -9.02
CA ARG A 128 -19.02 -9.08 -8.58
C ARG A 128 -17.91 -8.31 -9.31
N VAL A 129 -18.09 -8.01 -10.60
CA VAL A 129 -17.15 -7.19 -11.39
C VAL A 129 -16.97 -5.82 -10.73
N PHE A 130 -18.09 -5.14 -10.45
CA PHE A 130 -18.09 -3.83 -9.82
C PHE A 130 -17.37 -3.86 -8.48
N LYS A 131 -17.69 -4.84 -7.63
CA LYS A 131 -17.08 -4.99 -6.30
C LYS A 131 -15.56 -5.24 -6.39
N THR A 132 -15.09 -6.06 -7.33
CA THR A 132 -13.65 -6.26 -7.55
C THR A 132 -12.97 -4.97 -8.00
N ARG A 133 -13.57 -4.21 -8.93
CA ARG A 133 -13.02 -2.92 -9.38
C ARG A 133 -13.05 -1.84 -8.30
N LEU A 134 -14.03 -1.89 -7.41
CA LEU A 134 -14.07 -1.04 -6.23
C LEU A 134 -12.85 -1.30 -5.34
N VAL A 135 -12.53 -2.57 -5.05
CA VAL A 135 -11.33 -2.93 -4.26
C VAL A 135 -10.05 -2.44 -4.94
N GLU A 136 -9.96 -2.56 -6.27
CA GLU A 136 -8.82 -2.05 -7.05
C GLU A 136 -8.62 -0.52 -6.88
N LEU A 137 -9.70 0.25 -6.98
CA LEU A 137 -9.62 1.69 -6.80
C LEU A 137 -9.36 2.09 -5.35
N VAL A 138 -9.88 1.34 -4.36
CA VAL A 138 -9.56 1.56 -2.94
C VAL A 138 -8.09 1.29 -2.66
N ALA A 139 -7.54 0.20 -3.18
CA ALA A 139 -6.11 -0.11 -3.10
C ALA A 139 -5.23 1.04 -3.66
N VAL A 140 -5.55 1.50 -4.88
CA VAL A 140 -4.84 2.62 -5.52
C VAL A 140 -4.97 3.91 -4.70
N ALA A 141 -6.13 4.19 -4.13
CA ALA A 141 -6.34 5.35 -3.27
C ALA A 141 -5.48 5.31 -2.01
N LEU A 142 -5.44 4.16 -1.32
CA LEU A 142 -4.63 4.00 -0.10
C LEU A 142 -3.13 4.19 -0.38
N HIS A 143 -2.66 3.66 -1.51
CA HIS A 143 -1.30 3.84 -2.00
C HIS A 143 -0.99 5.31 -2.31
N GLU A 144 -1.85 6.00 -3.07
CA GLU A 144 -1.63 7.39 -3.47
C GLU A 144 -1.66 8.34 -2.25
N ILE A 145 -2.50 8.08 -1.26
CA ILE A 145 -2.50 8.86 -0.01
C ILE A 145 -1.15 8.71 0.73
N ALA A 146 -0.61 7.50 0.81
CA ALA A 146 0.71 7.28 1.41
C ALA A 146 1.84 7.99 0.64
N VAL A 147 1.79 7.94 -0.70
CA VAL A 147 2.72 8.69 -1.57
C VAL A 147 2.66 10.19 -1.26
N LEU A 148 1.45 10.76 -1.21
CA LEU A 148 1.24 12.19 -0.96
C LEU A 148 1.74 12.58 0.44
N LEU A 149 1.38 11.82 1.48
CA LEU A 149 1.82 12.10 2.85
C LEU A 149 3.33 12.02 3.01
N PHE A 150 3.98 11.04 2.35
CA PHE A 150 5.43 10.92 2.38
C PHE A 150 6.12 12.08 1.65
N GLN A 151 5.57 12.53 0.52
CA GLN A 151 6.11 13.67 -0.22
C GLN A 151 5.92 15.02 0.48
N LEU A 152 4.89 15.15 1.32
CA LEU A 152 4.71 16.33 2.17
C LEU A 152 5.79 16.45 3.26
N ASP A 153 6.48 15.35 3.57
CA ASP A 153 7.71 15.31 4.37
C ASP A 153 7.57 15.99 5.75
N PHE A 154 6.49 15.67 6.47
CA PHE A 154 6.18 16.27 7.77
C PHE A 154 7.29 16.10 8.81
N GLN A 155 7.92 14.92 8.85
CA GLN A 155 9.05 14.58 9.73
C GLN A 155 8.82 14.97 11.20
N LEU A 156 7.67 14.59 11.77
CA LEU A 156 7.35 14.92 13.17
C LEU A 156 8.18 14.14 14.20
N HIS A 157 9.01 13.19 13.74
CA HIS A 157 9.87 12.39 14.58
C HIS A 157 10.71 13.23 15.56
N ARG A 158 10.82 12.75 16.79
CA ARG A 158 11.63 13.40 17.84
C ARG A 158 13.11 13.29 17.48
N GLY A 159 13.70 14.41 17.06
CA GLY A 159 15.08 14.44 16.53
C GLY A 159 15.12 14.92 15.08
N GLY A 160 13.95 15.00 14.44
CA GLY A 160 13.76 15.47 13.07
C GLY A 160 14.52 14.62 12.06
N LYS A 161 14.79 15.22 10.90
CA LYS A 161 15.44 14.55 9.78
C LYS A 161 16.74 13.84 10.12
N ALA A 162 17.57 14.43 10.98
CA ALA A 162 18.89 13.87 11.30
C ALA A 162 18.77 12.50 12.01
N ASP A 163 17.76 12.35 12.86
CA ASP A 163 17.52 11.09 13.56
C ASP A 163 16.84 10.07 12.64
N ILE A 164 15.87 10.51 11.82
CA ILE A 164 15.28 9.68 10.76
C ILE A 164 16.37 9.13 9.82
N ASP A 165 17.29 9.98 9.38
CA ASP A 165 18.40 9.61 8.51
C ASP A 165 19.37 8.66 9.21
N TYR A 166 19.68 8.90 10.49
CA TYR A 166 20.53 8.02 11.29
C TYR A 166 19.93 6.62 11.42
N VAL A 167 18.64 6.53 11.76
CA VAL A 167 17.92 5.26 11.93
C VAL A 167 17.77 4.54 10.58
N THR A 168 17.41 5.25 9.52
CA THR A 168 17.18 4.65 8.20
C THR A 168 18.47 4.16 7.54
N ASN A 169 19.58 4.89 7.70
CA ASN A 169 20.87 4.57 7.10
C ASN A 169 21.77 3.73 8.02
N TRP A 170 21.23 3.23 9.14
CA TRP A 170 22.00 2.41 10.06
C TRP A 170 22.54 1.15 9.37
N ARG A 171 23.75 0.77 9.76
CA ARG A 171 24.43 -0.43 9.26
C ARG A 171 24.99 -1.21 10.44
N ILE A 172 25.00 -2.52 10.29
CA ILE A 172 25.68 -3.42 11.22
C ILE A 172 27.16 -2.98 11.32
N PRO A 173 27.70 -2.76 12.54
CA PRO A 173 29.10 -2.42 12.71
C PRO A 173 30.03 -3.45 12.05
N ALA A 174 31.13 -3.00 11.45
CA ALA A 174 32.07 -3.89 10.74
C ALA A 174 32.62 -5.01 11.64
N SER A 175 32.72 -4.78 12.95
CA SER A 175 33.12 -5.77 13.96
C SER A 175 32.13 -6.93 14.12
N GLU A 176 30.87 -6.73 13.78
CA GLU A 176 29.78 -7.71 13.89
C GLU A 176 29.43 -8.36 12.55
N LEU A 177 30.04 -7.88 11.46
CA LEU A 177 29.79 -8.34 10.10
C LEU A 177 30.53 -9.64 9.77
N GLU A 178 31.35 -10.19 10.68
CA GLU A 178 32.17 -11.37 10.41
C GLU A 178 31.29 -12.58 10.02
N GLY A 179 31.38 -13.00 8.75
CA GLY A 179 30.56 -14.09 8.19
C GLY A 179 29.16 -13.70 7.74
N LEU A 180 28.78 -12.42 7.82
CA LEU A 180 27.50 -11.89 7.35
C LEU A 180 27.67 -11.12 6.03
N VAL A 181 26.59 -11.05 5.25
CA VAL A 181 26.53 -10.23 4.03
C VAL A 181 26.20 -8.80 4.43
N ASP A 182 27.03 -7.82 4.04
CA ASP A 182 26.68 -6.40 4.14
C ASP A 182 25.55 -6.10 3.16
N VAL A 183 24.35 -5.90 3.71
CA VAL A 183 23.18 -5.49 2.94
C VAL A 183 23.04 -3.99 3.12
N PRO A 184 23.07 -3.20 2.02
CA PRO A 184 22.90 -1.76 2.13
C PRO A 184 21.51 -1.43 2.70
N PRO A 185 21.39 -0.33 3.48
CA PRO A 185 20.11 0.12 3.98
C PRO A 185 19.18 0.45 2.83
N ARG A 186 17.88 0.23 3.06
CA ARG A 186 16.84 0.61 2.10
C ARG A 186 16.67 2.12 2.09
N PRO A 187 16.18 2.72 0.97
CA PRO A 187 15.94 4.16 0.91
C PRO A 187 14.85 4.64 1.90
N THR A 188 14.08 3.71 2.48
CA THR A 188 13.09 3.97 3.52
C THR A 188 12.83 2.69 4.31
N LEU A 189 12.47 2.81 5.60
CA LEU A 189 12.01 1.69 6.41
C LEU A 189 10.56 1.28 6.08
N PHE A 190 9.77 2.16 5.45
CA PHE A 190 8.43 1.88 4.93
C PHE A 190 8.50 1.10 3.63
N SER A 191 8.79 -0.19 3.70
CA SER A 191 9.00 -1.00 2.50
C SER A 191 8.39 -2.38 2.58
N HIS A 192 7.79 -2.78 1.46
CA HIS A 192 7.44 -4.16 1.14
C HIS A 192 8.64 -4.86 0.49
N HIS A 193 8.88 -6.12 0.79
CA HIS A 193 10.09 -6.83 0.34
C HIS A 193 10.19 -7.08 -1.18
N ALA A 194 9.05 -7.04 -1.88
CA ALA A 194 8.95 -7.31 -3.31
C ALA A 194 8.69 -6.07 -4.20
N TYR A 195 8.50 -4.89 -3.61
CA TYR A 195 8.20 -3.66 -4.35
C TYR A 195 9.21 -2.57 -3.98
N LEU A 196 10.42 -2.68 -4.55
CA LEU A 196 11.59 -1.87 -4.16
C LEU A 196 12.20 -1.09 -5.33
N ASP A 197 11.63 -1.19 -6.52
CA ASP A 197 12.22 -0.68 -7.76
C ASP A 197 11.91 0.82 -7.96
N ALA A 198 12.41 1.65 -7.03
CA ALA A 198 12.21 3.11 -7.05
C ALA A 198 12.82 3.79 -8.29
N ASP A 199 13.68 3.12 -9.04
CA ASP A 199 14.26 3.61 -10.29
C ASP A 199 13.26 3.59 -11.46
N ILE A 200 12.28 2.68 -11.42
CA ILE A 200 11.23 2.55 -12.46
C ILE A 200 9.87 3.09 -12.02
N TYR A 201 9.65 3.29 -10.72
CA TYR A 201 8.37 3.80 -10.21
C TYR A 201 8.20 5.31 -10.48
N PRO A 202 7.01 5.77 -10.91
CA PRO A 202 6.78 7.18 -11.27
C PRO A 202 7.06 8.19 -10.16
N ASN A 203 6.79 7.84 -8.90
CA ASN A 203 7.05 8.65 -7.70
C ASN A 203 8.28 8.15 -6.92
N GLY A 204 9.06 7.24 -7.51
CA GLY A 204 10.28 6.67 -6.92
C GLY A 204 10.06 6.03 -5.56
N VAL A 205 10.82 6.47 -4.55
CA VAL A 205 10.74 5.95 -3.18
C VAL A 205 9.34 6.10 -2.58
N ALA A 206 8.59 7.15 -2.95
CA ALA A 206 7.25 7.34 -2.42
C ALA A 206 6.31 6.19 -2.82
N ASP A 207 6.47 5.59 -4.00
CA ASP A 207 5.69 4.41 -4.40
C ASP A 207 6.04 3.17 -3.55
N ILE A 208 7.29 3.03 -3.09
CA ILE A 208 7.66 1.97 -2.13
C ILE A 208 6.86 2.13 -0.83
N VAL A 209 6.71 3.38 -0.35
CA VAL A 209 5.91 3.71 0.84
C VAL A 209 4.43 3.42 0.59
N GLY A 210 3.93 3.71 -0.61
CA GLY A 210 2.57 3.37 -1.04
C GLY A 210 2.25 1.88 -0.91
N TYR A 211 3.12 1.02 -1.46
CA TYR A 211 2.96 -0.44 -1.35
C TYR A 211 3.08 -0.93 0.09
N TRP A 212 3.95 -0.32 0.90
CA TRP A 212 4.01 -0.63 2.32
C TRP A 212 2.71 -0.27 3.04
N ALA A 213 2.12 0.89 2.77
CA ALA A 213 0.86 1.30 3.39
C ALA A 213 -0.30 0.40 2.96
N GLU A 214 -0.36 0.01 1.69
CA GLU A 214 -1.35 -0.95 1.19
C GLU A 214 -1.24 -2.29 1.91
N ASP A 215 -0.03 -2.84 2.06
CA ASP A 215 0.20 -4.05 2.86
C ASP A 215 -0.17 -3.87 4.33
N ARG A 216 0.14 -2.70 4.91
CA ARG A 216 -0.23 -2.39 6.29
C ARG A 216 -1.75 -2.40 6.47
N ILE A 217 -2.50 -1.76 5.60
CA ILE A 217 -3.93 -1.51 5.77
C ILE A 217 -4.76 -2.70 5.28
N LEU A 218 -4.49 -3.21 4.09
CA LEU A 218 -5.26 -4.29 3.49
C LEU A 218 -4.81 -5.67 3.96
N GLY A 219 -3.55 -5.82 4.39
CA GLY A 219 -2.93 -7.11 4.71
C GLY A 219 -2.04 -7.67 3.60
N GLY A 220 -1.98 -6.97 2.46
CA GLY A 220 -1.05 -7.22 1.37
C GLY A 220 -1.25 -6.21 0.24
N VAL A 221 -0.27 -6.11 -0.65
CA VAL A 221 -0.39 -5.35 -1.90
C VAL A 221 -1.42 -6.02 -2.80
N ALA A 222 -2.42 -5.28 -3.28
CA ALA A 222 -3.51 -5.82 -4.08
C ALA A 222 -3.07 -6.01 -5.55
N ILE A 223 -3.23 -7.23 -6.04
CA ILE A 223 -2.86 -7.63 -7.39
C ILE A 223 -4.12 -8.08 -8.13
N PHE A 224 -4.34 -7.51 -9.31
CA PHE A 224 -5.48 -7.81 -10.17
C PHE A 224 -4.99 -8.50 -11.44
N ASP A 225 -5.53 -9.68 -11.73
CA ASP A 225 -5.20 -10.39 -12.97
C ASP A 225 -5.90 -9.71 -14.17
N ARG A 226 -5.12 -8.96 -14.95
CA ARG A 226 -5.60 -8.27 -16.14
C ARG A 226 -5.84 -9.21 -17.34
N ARG A 227 -5.46 -10.50 -17.28
CA ARG A 227 -5.71 -11.46 -18.38
C ARG A 227 -7.20 -11.72 -18.61
N ALA A 228 -8.01 -11.59 -17.56
CA ALA A 228 -9.47 -11.66 -17.68
C ALA A 228 -10.06 -10.51 -18.51
N GLU A 229 -9.29 -9.47 -18.80
CA GLU A 229 -9.72 -8.32 -19.59
C GLU A 229 -9.46 -8.48 -21.08
N THR A 230 -8.69 -9.49 -21.50
CA THR A 230 -8.29 -9.71 -22.89
C THR A 230 -8.96 -10.94 -23.53
N SER A 231 -9.65 -11.77 -22.74
CA SER A 231 -10.34 -12.96 -23.21
C SER A 231 -11.70 -13.13 -22.53
N SER A 232 -12.76 -13.26 -23.33
CA SER A 232 -14.14 -13.48 -22.87
C SER A 232 -14.34 -14.83 -22.16
N ASP A 233 -13.41 -15.77 -22.34
CA ASP A 233 -13.48 -17.12 -21.77
C ASP A 233 -12.78 -17.22 -20.42
N THR A 234 -12.18 -16.13 -19.94
CA THR A 234 -11.45 -16.11 -18.68
C THR A 234 -12.41 -15.72 -17.54
N PRO A 235 -12.46 -16.50 -16.43
CA PRO A 235 -13.30 -16.16 -15.30
C PRO A 235 -12.95 -14.78 -14.74
N LEU A 236 -13.90 -14.17 -14.05
CA LEU A 236 -13.76 -12.84 -13.44
C LEU A 236 -12.45 -12.74 -12.64
N PRO A 237 -11.75 -11.58 -12.74
CA PRO A 237 -10.51 -11.39 -12.01
C PRO A 237 -10.77 -11.56 -10.52
N ASN A 238 -10.00 -12.45 -9.90
CA ASN A 238 -10.00 -12.63 -8.47
C ASN A 238 -9.11 -11.58 -7.80
N ILE A 239 -9.29 -11.37 -6.49
CA ILE A 239 -8.46 -10.45 -5.71
C ILE A 239 -7.31 -11.26 -5.11
N TYR A 240 -6.09 -10.85 -5.40
CA TYR A 240 -4.89 -11.48 -4.86
C TYR A 240 -4.14 -10.49 -3.99
N PHE A 241 -3.63 -10.95 -2.86
CA PHE A 241 -2.78 -10.15 -1.98
C PHE A 241 -1.36 -10.70 -1.96
N HIS A 242 -0.41 -9.79 -1.82
CA HIS A 242 1.00 -10.10 -1.57
C HIS A 242 1.39 -9.47 -0.23
N SER A 243 1.50 -10.31 0.80
CA SER A 243 1.79 -9.83 2.15
C SER A 243 3.28 -9.81 2.45
N CYS A 244 3.75 -8.80 3.19
CA CYS A 244 5.08 -8.80 3.79
C CYS A 244 5.08 -9.05 5.30
N ARG A 245 3.93 -9.31 5.92
CA ARG A 245 3.79 -9.54 7.36
C ARG A 245 4.58 -10.73 7.89
N HIS A 246 4.96 -10.67 9.17
CA HIS A 246 5.56 -11.81 9.83
C HIS A 246 4.59 -13.00 9.85
N LYS A 247 5.12 -14.23 9.71
CA LYS A 247 4.36 -15.50 9.63
C LYS A 247 3.35 -15.61 8.45
N GLN A 248 3.28 -14.65 7.54
CA GLN A 248 2.48 -14.75 6.32
C GLN A 248 3.25 -15.39 5.18
N THR A 249 2.55 -15.90 4.17
CA THR A 249 3.21 -16.40 2.95
C THR A 249 3.92 -15.27 2.19
N TYR A 250 5.09 -15.55 1.62
CA TYR A 250 5.82 -14.62 0.73
C TYR A 250 5.29 -14.68 -0.72
N ARG A 251 4.35 -15.59 -0.98
CA ARG A 251 3.76 -15.78 -2.30
C ARG A 251 2.52 -14.91 -2.44
N VAL A 252 2.19 -14.54 -3.66
CA VAL A 252 0.89 -13.96 -3.98
C VAL A 252 -0.18 -15.01 -3.71
N TYR A 253 -1.22 -14.67 -2.95
CA TYR A 253 -2.30 -15.59 -2.63
C TYR A 253 -3.64 -15.01 -2.98
N GLN A 254 -4.54 -15.86 -3.48
CA GLN A 254 -5.90 -15.47 -3.77
C GLN A 254 -6.70 -15.32 -2.47
N LEU A 255 -7.48 -14.25 -2.37
CA LEU A 255 -8.49 -14.14 -1.33
C LEU A 255 -9.58 -15.19 -1.54
N ARG A 256 -10.02 -15.79 -0.45
CA ARG A 256 -11.17 -16.71 -0.47
C ARG A 256 -12.47 -15.94 -0.70
N ASP A 257 -13.52 -16.64 -1.08
CA ASP A 257 -14.82 -16.01 -1.33
C ASP A 257 -15.41 -15.37 -0.07
N ASP A 258 -15.24 -15.98 1.11
CA ASP A 258 -15.65 -15.41 2.39
C ASP A 258 -14.88 -14.14 2.76
N GLN A 259 -13.55 -14.12 2.52
CA GLN A 259 -12.73 -12.92 2.73
C GLN A 259 -13.15 -11.79 1.79
N GLN A 260 -13.45 -12.11 0.53
CA GLN A 260 -13.90 -11.12 -0.45
C GLN A 260 -15.29 -10.57 -0.12
N GLU A 261 -16.25 -11.41 0.23
CA GLU A 261 -17.58 -10.93 0.60
C GLU A 261 -17.56 -10.10 1.90
N ALA A 262 -16.71 -10.46 2.88
CA ALA A 262 -16.50 -9.63 4.07
C ALA A 262 -15.91 -8.25 3.71
N LEU A 263 -14.90 -8.21 2.84
CA LEU A 263 -14.32 -6.96 2.33
C LEU A 263 -15.37 -6.11 1.60
N PHE A 264 -16.17 -6.72 0.73
CA PHE A 264 -17.20 -6.01 -0.01
C PHE A 264 -18.29 -5.46 0.91
N ALA A 265 -18.74 -6.24 1.88
CA ALA A 265 -19.73 -5.80 2.85
C ALA A 265 -19.22 -4.58 3.64
N PHE A 266 -17.95 -4.62 4.07
CA PHE A 266 -17.31 -3.51 4.78
C PHE A 266 -17.18 -2.24 3.91
N LEU A 267 -16.68 -2.38 2.68
CA LEU A 267 -16.48 -1.23 1.78
C LEU A 267 -17.79 -0.61 1.29
N LEU A 268 -18.88 -1.40 1.19
CA LEU A 268 -20.19 -0.94 0.75
C LEU A 268 -21.13 -0.54 1.88
N ALA A 269 -20.73 -0.73 3.14
CA ALA A 269 -21.52 -0.31 4.28
C ALA A 269 -21.70 1.21 4.29
N GLU A 270 -22.86 1.66 4.79
CA GLU A 270 -23.13 3.09 4.97
C GLU A 270 -22.03 3.69 5.84
N THR A 271 -21.45 4.80 5.35
CA THR A 271 -20.32 5.44 6.01
C THR A 271 -20.79 6.21 7.24
N ASP A 272 -20.57 5.61 8.41
CA ASP A 272 -20.81 6.22 9.71
C ASP A 272 -19.49 6.45 10.48
N CYS A 273 -19.57 7.17 11.60
CA CYS A 273 -18.55 7.18 12.65
C CYS A 273 -19.15 6.51 13.90
N PRO A 274 -18.62 5.38 14.38
CA PRO A 274 -17.36 4.70 14.05
C PRO A 274 -17.35 3.93 12.70
N PRO A 275 -16.19 3.47 12.19
CA PRO A 275 -16.11 2.65 10.98
C PRO A 275 -17.05 1.42 11.02
N PRO A 276 -17.49 0.91 9.86
CA PRO A 276 -18.41 -0.23 9.81
C PRO A 276 -17.85 -1.48 10.48
N GLU A 277 -18.69 -2.17 11.25
CA GLU A 277 -18.38 -3.44 11.90
C GLU A 277 -19.20 -4.59 11.27
N PRO A 278 -18.63 -5.81 11.12
CA PRO A 278 -17.26 -6.18 11.48
C PRO A 278 -16.22 -5.65 10.48
N ASN A 279 -15.13 -5.08 10.96
CA ASN A 279 -13.99 -4.67 10.13
C ASN A 279 -13.11 -5.89 9.74
N PRO A 280 -12.99 -6.26 8.45
CA PRO A 280 -12.19 -7.40 8.01
C PRO A 280 -10.70 -7.06 7.81
N LEU A 281 -10.31 -5.79 7.91
CA LEU A 281 -8.95 -5.33 7.66
C LEU A 281 -8.07 -5.45 8.92
N PRO A 282 -6.81 -5.92 8.80
CA PRO A 282 -6.17 -6.40 7.57
C PRO A 282 -6.56 -7.85 7.28
N ILE A 283 -6.72 -8.20 6.00
CA ILE A 283 -7.02 -9.56 5.57
C ILE A 283 -5.70 -10.31 5.38
N LEU A 284 -5.43 -11.26 6.28
CA LEU A 284 -4.23 -12.08 6.23
C LEU A 284 -4.52 -13.47 5.67
N SER A 285 -3.48 -14.12 5.13
CA SER A 285 -3.57 -15.50 4.67
C SER A 285 -3.62 -16.48 5.85
N ASP A 286 -4.34 -17.58 5.66
CA ASP A 286 -4.27 -18.74 6.55
C ASP A 286 -4.08 -20.03 5.74
N ALA A 287 -4.10 -21.18 6.43
CA ALA A 287 -3.94 -22.50 5.81
C ALA A 287 -5.00 -22.85 4.74
N GLN A 288 -6.09 -22.09 4.66
CA GLN A 288 -7.17 -22.26 3.69
C GLN A 288 -6.94 -21.44 2.40
N ASN A 289 -6.02 -20.47 2.39
CA ASN A 289 -5.59 -19.76 1.17
C ASN A 289 -4.64 -20.64 0.34
N ARG A 290 -5.23 -21.60 -0.39
CA ARG A 290 -4.51 -22.64 -1.13
C ARG A 290 -4.06 -22.23 -2.54
N ALA A 291 -4.74 -21.26 -3.16
CA ALA A 291 -4.36 -20.75 -4.47
C ALA A 291 -3.25 -19.70 -4.31
N GLN A 292 -2.02 -20.10 -4.66
CA GLN A 292 -0.83 -19.26 -4.54
C GLN A 292 -0.09 -19.22 -5.87
N VAL A 293 0.35 -18.02 -6.26
CA VAL A 293 1.18 -17.78 -7.45
C VAL A 293 2.61 -17.51 -6.98
N THR A 294 3.58 -18.05 -7.71
CA THR A 294 5.01 -17.90 -7.39
C THR A 294 5.59 -16.75 -8.19
#